data_AF-A0A534FDC5-F1
#
_entry.id   AF-A0A534FDC5-F1
#
_cell.length_a   1.000
_cell.length_b   1.000
_cell.length_c   1.000
_cell.angle_alpha   90.00
_cell.angle_beta   90.00
_cell.angle_gamma   90.00
#
_symmetry.space_group_name_H-M   'P 1'
#
loop_
_entity.id
_entity.type
_entity.pdbx_description
1 polymer ?
#
loop_
_entity_poly.entity_id
_entity_poly.type
_entity_poly.pdbx_seq_one_letter_code
_entity_poly.pdbx_strand_id
1 'polypeptide(L)' 'TDQAARASFWSGWLCRHLPTDLAPTVSGVVEREGTLVIFAASAAWCARLRYALEELEPEIRADFPALTAISVRVRPRG' A
#
# COMPACT_ATOMS: atom_id res chain seq x y z
N THR A 1 11.38 -5.62 -15.91
CA THR A 1 11.23 -4.57 -14.88
C THR A 1 10.61 -5.18 -13.65
N ASP A 2 11.39 -5.44 -12.61
CA ASP A 2 10.91 -6.11 -11.38
C ASP A 2 9.87 -5.25 -10.63
N GLN A 3 10.08 -3.92 -10.62
CA GLN A 3 9.19 -2.96 -9.97
C GLN A 3 7.73 -2.99 -10.46
N ALA A 4 7.51 -3.15 -11.77
CA ALA A 4 6.16 -3.16 -12.34
C ALA A 4 5.39 -4.44 -11.95
N ALA A 5 6.08 -5.58 -11.91
CA ALA A 5 5.52 -6.84 -11.45
C ALA A 5 5.17 -6.78 -9.95
N ARG A 6 6.08 -6.24 -9.12
CA ARG A 6 5.82 -6.03 -7.68
C ARG A 6 4.68 -5.05 -7.43
N ALA A 7 4.60 -3.95 -8.19
CA ALA A 7 3.50 -3.01 -8.08
C ALA A 7 2.14 -3.66 -8.42
N SER A 8 2.07 -4.47 -9.48
CA SER A 8 0.86 -5.21 -9.85
C SER A 8 0.46 -6.23 -8.77
N PHE A 9 1.44 -6.98 -8.24
CA PHE A 9 1.24 -7.90 -7.12
C PHE A 9 0.61 -7.20 -5.91
N TRP A 10 1.23 -6.10 -5.45
CA TRP A 10 0.74 -5.36 -4.29
C TRP A 10 -0.62 -4.73 -4.53
N SER A 11 -0.88 -4.19 -5.73
CA SER A 11 -2.19 -3.67 -6.06
C SER A 11 -3.26 -4.76 -5.95
N GLY A 12 -2.99 -5.97 -6.46
CA GLY A 12 -3.91 -7.10 -6.37
C GLY A 12 -4.05 -7.68 -4.95
N TRP A 13 -3.00 -7.59 -4.13
CA TRP A 13 -3.06 -8.00 -2.72
C TRP A 13 -3.88 -7.00 -1.90
N LEU A 14 -3.62 -5.70 -2.06
CA LEU A 14 -4.34 -4.63 -1.37
C LEU A 14 -5.81 -4.60 -1.75
N CYS A 15 -6.17 -4.79 -3.03
CA CYS A 15 -7.58 -4.87 -3.43
C CYS A 15 -8.35 -6.04 -2.80
N ARG A 16 -7.67 -7.10 -2.35
CA ARG A 16 -8.30 -8.26 -1.71
C ARG A 16 -8.44 -8.11 -0.19
N HIS A 17 -7.53 -7.40 0.46
CA HIS A 17 -7.50 -7.27 1.93
C HIS A 17 -8.03 -5.92 2.42
N LEU A 18 -7.97 -4.86 1.60
CA LEU A 18 -8.55 -3.58 1.97
C LEU A 18 -10.08 -3.60 1.83
N PRO A 19 -10.80 -2.86 2.69
CA PRO A 19 -12.22 -2.56 2.50
C PRO A 19 -12.52 -2.02 1.10
N THR A 20 -13.70 -2.35 0.59
CA THR A 20 -14.13 -1.99 -0.78
C THR A 20 -14.10 -0.49 -1.07
N ASP A 21 -14.30 0.35 -0.05
CA ASP A 21 -14.24 1.82 -0.18
C ASP A 21 -12.80 2.38 -0.22
N LEU A 22 -11.81 1.62 0.27
CA LEU A 22 -10.41 2.06 0.34
C LEU A 22 -9.57 1.60 -0.84
N ALA A 23 -9.82 0.39 -1.35
CA ALA A 23 -9.13 -0.14 -2.53
C ALA A 23 -9.09 0.85 -3.72
N PRO A 24 -10.20 1.49 -4.16
CA PRO A 24 -10.18 2.42 -5.30
C PRO A 24 -9.43 3.72 -5.02
N THR A 25 -9.11 4.02 -3.75
CA THR A 25 -8.40 5.25 -3.35
C THR A 25 -6.89 5.12 -3.46
N VAL A 26 -6.39 3.88 -3.60
CA VAL A 26 -4.99 3.57 -3.89
C VAL A 26 -4.70 3.91 -5.34
N SER A 27 -3.99 5.01 -5.53
CA SER A 27 -3.57 5.50 -6.85
C SER A 27 -2.32 4.81 -7.39
N GLY A 28 -1.52 4.17 -6.51
CA GLY A 28 -0.33 3.43 -6.89
C GLY A 28 0.39 2.84 -5.69
N VAL A 29 1.30 1.92 -5.95
CA VAL A 29 2.09 1.24 -4.91
C VAL A 29 3.49 0.96 -5.43
N VAL A 30 4.49 1.16 -4.57
CA VAL A 30 5.90 0.93 -4.86
C VAL A 30 6.51 0.21 -3.66
N GLU A 31 7.14 -0.92 -3.91
CA GLU A 31 8.04 -1.53 -2.95
C GLU A 31 9.46 -1.19 -3.33
N ARG A 32 10.24 -0.67 -2.37
CA ARG A 32 11.65 -0.35 -2.56
C ARG A 32 12.41 -0.58 -1.26
N GLU A 33 13.50 -1.33 -1.32
CA GLU A 33 14.44 -1.50 -0.18
C GLU A 33 13.72 -1.98 1.09
N GLY A 34 12.77 -2.92 0.97
CA GLY A 34 11.97 -3.43 2.08
C GLY A 34 10.90 -2.45 2.60
N THR A 35 10.70 -1.31 1.95
CA THR A 35 9.63 -0.37 2.29
C THR A 35 8.51 -0.44 1.26
N LEU A 36 7.28 -0.67 1.73
CA LEU A 36 6.07 -0.58 0.92
C LEU A 36 5.49 0.84 1.00
N VAL A 37 5.50 1.57 -0.11
CA VAL A 37 4.93 2.92 -0.22
C VAL A 37 3.63 2.86 -1.01
N ILE A 38 2.53 3.25 -0.37
CA ILE A 38 1.19 3.27 -0.94
C ILE A 38 0.77 4.71 -1.18
N PHE A 39 0.38 5.02 -2.40
CA PHE A 39 -0.04 6.36 -2.80
C PHE A 39 -1.56 6.47 -2.82
N ALA A 40 -2.10 7.37 -2.01
CA ALA A 40 -3.52 7.69 -2.02
C ALA A 40 -3.83 8.89 -2.91
N ALA A 41 -5.07 8.96 -3.41
CA ALA A 41 -5.55 10.09 -4.21
C ALA A 41 -5.63 11.42 -3.43
N SER A 42 -5.73 11.39 -2.09
CA SER A 42 -5.81 12.58 -1.25
C SER A 42 -5.28 12.34 0.17
N ALA A 43 -4.98 13.43 0.89
CA ALA A 43 -4.55 13.35 2.29
C ALA A 43 -5.62 12.73 3.21
N ALA A 44 -6.91 12.98 2.91
CA ALA A 44 -8.02 12.40 3.66
C ALA A 44 -8.07 10.87 3.52
N TRP A 45 -7.70 10.35 2.35
CA TRP A 45 -7.56 8.91 2.11
C TRP A 45 -6.29 8.35 2.73
N CYS A 46 -5.18 9.11 2.78
CA CYS A 46 -3.98 8.66 3.48
C CYS A 46 -4.24 8.31 4.95
N ALA A 47 -5.00 9.14 5.67
CA ALA A 47 -5.32 8.87 7.08
C ALA A 47 -6.11 7.56 7.23
N ARG A 48 -7.12 7.35 6.39
CA ARG A 48 -7.95 6.14 6.39
C ARG A 48 -7.16 4.88 6.01
N LEU A 49 -6.30 4.99 5.00
CA LEU A 49 -5.43 3.89 4.57
C LEU A 49 -4.40 3.53 5.64
N ARG A 50 -3.84 4.50 6.36
CA ARG A 50 -2.92 4.20 7.48
C ARG A 50 -3.62 3.35 8.54
N TYR A 51 -4.83 3.74 8.93
CA TYR A 51 -5.60 2.98 9.91
C TYR A 51 -5.89 1.54 9.42
N ALA A 52 -6.37 1.37 8.19
CA ALA A 52 -6.61 0.04 7.63
C ALA A 52 -5.33 -0.81 7.48
N LEU A 53 -4.18 -0.17 7.22
CA LEU A 53 -2.90 -0.86 7.09
C LEU A 53 -2.29 -1.22 8.44
N GLU A 54 -2.55 -0.46 9.51
CA GLU A 54 -2.15 -0.84 10.87
C GLU A 54 -2.82 -2.15 11.30
N GLU A 55 -4.10 -2.35 10.92
CA GLU A 55 -4.82 -3.61 11.17
C GLU A 55 -4.24 -4.78 10.35
N LEU A 56 -3.75 -4.52 9.14
CA LEU A 56 -3.14 -5.53 8.26
C LEU A 56 -1.63 -5.72 8.48
N GLU A 57 -0.97 -4.85 9.24
CA GLU A 57 0.48 -4.89 9.44
C GLU A 57 0.99 -6.24 9.97
N PRO A 58 0.33 -6.90 10.96
CA PRO A 58 0.77 -8.21 11.45
C PRO A 58 0.73 -9.29 10.36
N GLU A 59 -0.31 -9.28 9.52
CA GLU A 59 -0.47 -10.22 8.41
C GLU A 59 0.57 -9.96 7.32
N ILE A 60 0.78 -8.69 6.96
CA ILE A 60 1.81 -8.28 6.00
C ILE A 60 3.20 -8.68 6.49
N ARG A 61 3.51 -8.52 7.78
CA ARG A 61 4.82 -8.91 8.34
C ARG A 61 5.00 -10.43 8.41
N ALA A 62 3.92 -11.19 8.62
CA ALA A 62 3.96 -12.65 8.63
C ALA A 62 4.23 -13.22 7.22
N ASP A 63 3.53 -12.70 6.21
CA ASP A 63 3.63 -13.18 4.83
C ASP A 63 4.85 -12.61 4.08
N PHE A 64 5.27 -11.38 4.43
CA PHE A 64 6.35 -10.65 3.77
C PHE A 64 7.39 -10.15 4.78
N PRO A 65 8.17 -11.05 5.41
CA PRO A 65 9.14 -10.68 6.44
C PRO A 65 10.29 -9.79 5.93
N ALA A 66 10.47 -9.69 4.60
CA ALA A 66 11.41 -8.77 3.98
C ALA A 66 10.96 -7.29 4.06
N LEU A 67 9.68 -7.03 4.35
CA LEU A 67 9.19 -5.68 4.57
C LEU A 67 9.57 -5.18 5.96
N THR A 68 10.31 -4.08 5.99
CA THR A 68 10.75 -3.41 7.21
C THR A 68 9.82 -2.26 7.59
N ALA A 69 9.18 -1.62 6.61
CA ALA A 69 8.30 -0.47 6.81
C ALA A 69 7.16 -0.39 5.79
N ILE A 70 6.05 0.21 6.21
CA ILE A 70 4.89 0.54 5.37
C ILE A 70 4.64 2.04 5.50
N SER A 71 4.49 2.74 4.38
CA SER A 71 4.28 4.19 4.34
C SER A 71 3.14 4.54 3.41
N VAL A 72 2.26 5.44 3.87
CA VAL A 72 1.18 5.99 3.04
C VAL A 72 1.46 7.44 2.72
N ARG A 73 1.42 7.80 1.44
CA ARG A 73 1.69 9.14 0.93
C ARG A 73 0.61 9.58 -0.05
N VAL A 74 0.43 10.89 -0.21
CA VAL A 74 -0.42 11.42 -1.29
C VAL A 74 0.39 11.35 -2.58
N ARG A 75 -0.22 10.94 -3.69
CA ARG A 75 0.44 11.06 -5.00
C ARG A 75 0.73 12.55 -5.27
N PRO A 76 1.99 12.94 -5.52
CA PRO A 76 2.29 14.31 -5.94
C PRO A 76 1.54 14.62 -7.24
N ARG A 77 0.88 15.77 -7.32
CA ARG A 77 0.39 16.28 -8.59
C ARG A 77 1.63 16.71 -9.39
N GLY A 78 1.98 15.93 -10.41
CA GLY A 78 2.94 16.34 -11.43
C GLY A 78 2.35 17.37 -12.36
#